data_AF-A0AAV1QN34-F1
#
_entry.id   AF-A0AAV1QN34-F1
#
_cell.length_a   1.000
_cell.length_b   1.000
_cell.length_c   1.000
_cell.angle_alpha   90.00
_cell.angle_beta   90.00
_cell.angle_gamma   90.00
#
_symmetry.space_group_name_H-M   'P 1'
#
loop_
_entity.id
_entity.type
_entity.pdbx_description
1 polymer ?
#
loop_
_entity_poly.entity_id
_entity_poly.type
_entity_poly.pdbx_seq_one_letter_code
_entity_poly.pdbx_strand_id
1 'polypeptide(L)' 'YIHHRLIHLTPADYDDFVNIIRSARGAFCLTPVGMMQFNDVLQNLKRGKQTKELWQRISLEM' A
#
# COMPACT_ATOMS: atom_id res chain seq x y z
N TYR A 1 -29.70 -5.84 -3.23
CA TYR A 1 -28.82 -7.00 -2.93
C TYR A 1 -27.47 -7.00 -3.66
N ILE A 2 -27.04 -5.90 -4.29
CA ILE A 2 -25.78 -5.85 -5.07
C ILE A 2 -24.66 -5.12 -4.31
N HIS A 3 -25.00 -4.40 -3.23
CA HIS A 3 -24.06 -3.53 -2.51
C HIS A 3 -23.18 -4.23 -1.47
N HIS A 4 -23.44 -5.50 -1.14
CA HIS A 4 -22.70 -6.23 -0.10
C HIS A 4 -21.50 -7.03 -0.65
N ARG A 5 -21.31 -7.07 -1.98
CA ARG A 5 -20.28 -7.88 -2.66
C ARG A 5 -19.03 -7.10 -3.10
N LEU A 6 -19.01 -5.77 -2.94
CA LEU A 6 -17.94 -4.91 -3.45
C LEU A 6 -16.99 -4.38 -2.36
N ILE A 7 -17.19 -4.75 -1.09
CA ILE A 7 -16.48 -4.13 0.05
C ILE A 7 -15.76 -5.16 0.94
N HIS A 8 -15.53 -6.37 0.43
CA HIS A 8 -14.65 -7.32 1.09
C HIS A 8 -13.40 -7.41 0.25
N LEU A 9 -12.43 -6.53 0.55
CA LEU A 9 -11.09 -6.64 0.01
C LEU A 9 -10.63 -8.08 0.32
N THR A 10 -10.41 -8.90 -0.70
CA THR A 10 -10.04 -10.30 -0.47
C THR A 10 -8.58 -10.34 -0.04
N PRO A 11 -8.14 -11.37 0.70
CA PRO A 11 -6.74 -11.48 1.12
C PRO A 11 -5.73 -11.34 -0.04
N ALA A 12 -6.14 -11.73 -1.25
CA ALA A 12 -5.36 -11.57 -2.48
C ALA A 12 -5.18 -10.11 -2.91
N ASP A 13 -6.21 -9.26 -2.76
CA ASP A 13 -6.11 -7.83 -3.05
C ASP A 13 -5.11 -7.12 -2.11
N TYR A 14 -5.01 -7.58 -0.86
CA TYR A 14 -4.00 -7.06 0.08
C TYR A 14 -2.57 -7.44 -0.34
N ASP A 15 -2.36 -8.68 -0.80
CA ASP A 15 -1.06 -9.16 -1.25
C ASP A 15 -0.61 -8.43 -2.53
N ASP A 16 -1.53 -8.25 -3.48
CA ASP A 16 -1.31 -7.44 -4.68
C ASP A 16 -0.93 -6.00 -4.31
N PHE A 17 -1.62 -5.40 -3.35
CA PHE A 17 -1.29 -4.06 -2.85
C PHE A 17 0.13 -3.99 -2.26
N VAL A 18 0.54 -4.97 -1.44
CA VAL A 18 1.90 -5.04 -0.88
C VAL A 18 2.93 -5.15 -2.01
N ASN A 19 2.68 -6.00 -3.00
CA ASN A 19 3.55 -6.17 -4.17
C ASN A 19 3.65 -4.91 -5.03
N ILE A 20 2.57 -4.15 -5.19
CA ILE A 20 2.56 -2.85 -5.85
C ILE A 20 3.44 -1.86 -5.08
N ILE A 21 3.31 -1.76 -3.75
CA ILE A 21 4.12 -0.85 -2.93
C ILE A 21 5.62 -1.24 -3.00
N ARG A 22 5.94 -2.53 -2.99
CA ARG A 22 7.32 -3.02 -3.19
C ARG A 22 7.87 -2.65 -4.56
N SER A 23 7.09 -2.84 -5.61
CA SER A 23 7.47 -2.50 -6.99
C SER A 23 7.66 -0.99 -7.15
N ALA A 24 6.75 -0.20 -6.58
CA ALA A 24 6.83 1.25 -6.53
C ALA A 24 8.11 1.69 -5.83
N ARG A 25 8.46 1.10 -4.67
CA ARG A 25 9.74 1.39 -3.97
C ARG A 25 10.93 1.21 -4.90
N GLY A 26 10.97 0.11 -5.65
CA GLY A 26 12.02 -0.17 -6.63
C GLY A 26 12.10 0.91 -7.71
N ALA A 27 10.96 1.27 -8.31
CA ALA A 27 10.88 2.33 -9.32
C ALA A 27 11.25 3.72 -8.77
N PHE A 28 10.81 4.06 -7.56
CA PHE A 28 11.14 5.31 -6.89
C PHE A 28 12.63 5.39 -6.52
N CYS A 29 13.26 4.27 -6.16
CA CYS A 29 14.70 4.22 -5.89
C CYS A 29 15.57 4.53 -7.13
N LEU A 30 15.05 4.33 -8.34
CA LEU A 30 15.73 4.67 -9.60
C LEU A 30 15.77 6.17 -9.88
N THR A 31 15.01 6.97 -9.13
CA THR A 31 14.96 8.42 -9.31
C THR A 31 15.55 9.13 -8.07
N PRO A 32 16.37 10.18 -8.25
CA PRO A 32 17.06 10.82 -7.14
C PRO A 32 16.13 11.50 -6.12
N VAL A 33 14.88 11.82 -6.50
CA VAL A 33 13.84 12.39 -5.61
C VAL A 33 12.78 11.35 -5.23
N GLY A 34 12.78 10.17 -5.85
CA GLY A 34 11.70 9.20 -5.69
C GLY A 34 11.61 8.62 -4.30
N MET A 35 12.73 8.46 -3.59
CA MET A 35 12.68 8.03 -2.18
C MET A 35 11.97 9.05 -1.28
N MET A 36 12.07 10.35 -1.57
CA MET A 36 11.33 11.39 -0.85
C MET A 36 9.83 11.32 -1.17
N GLN A 37 9.47 11.13 -2.44
CA GLN A 37 8.08 10.95 -2.86
C GLN A 37 7.45 9.67 -2.28
N PHE A 38 8.20 8.57 -2.27
CA PHE A 38 7.77 7.32 -1.69
C PHE A 38 7.52 7.45 -0.18
N ASN A 39 8.38 8.18 0.54
CA ASN A 39 8.16 8.45 1.95
C ASN A 39 6.87 9.23 2.21
N ASP A 40 6.53 10.21 1.38
CA ASP A 40 5.25 10.94 1.49
C ASP A 40 4.05 10.01 1.29
N VAL A 41 4.11 9.13 0.28
CA VAL A 41 3.08 8.11 0.03
C VAL A 41 2.94 7.17 1.24
N LEU A 42 4.05 6.72 1.83
CA LEU A 42 4.03 5.88 3.04
C LEU A 42 3.44 6.62 4.25
N GLN A 43 3.75 7.90 4.45
CA GLN A 43 3.17 8.69 5.54
C GLN A 43 1.66 8.88 5.37
N ASN A 44 1.20 9.11 4.15
CA ASN A 44 -0.23 9.18 3.83
C ASN A 44 -0.92 7.84 4.09
N LEU A 45 -0.31 6.73 3.69
CA LEU A 45 -0.79 5.36 3.97
C LEU A 45 -0.90 5.07 5.47
N LYS A 46 0.09 5.49 6.26
CA LYS A 46 0.08 5.33 7.72
C LYS A 46 -1.04 6.14 8.39
N ARG A 47 -1.42 7.29 7.84
CA ARG A 47 -2.45 8.17 8.40
C ARG A 47 -3.87 7.82 7.97
N GLY A 48 -4.04 7.05 6.89
CA GLY A 48 -5.36 6.63 6.41
C GLY A 48 -6.03 5.60 7.34
N LYS A 49 -7.27 5.88 7.77
CA LYS A 49 -8.04 4.96 8.64
C LYS A 49 -8.32 3.62 7.96
N GLN A 50 -8.59 3.62 6.65
CA GLN A 50 -8.88 2.41 5.86
C GLN A 50 -7.61 1.64 5.47
N THR A 51 -6.47 2.33 5.40
CA THR A 51 -5.18 1.75 5.02
C THR A 51 -4.37 1.26 6.22
N LYS A 52 -4.89 1.39 7.44
CA LYS A 52 -4.20 0.96 8.67
C LYS A 52 -3.88 -0.53 8.67
N GLU A 53 -4.81 -1.36 8.20
CA GLU A 53 -4.62 -2.81 8.11
C GLU A 53 -3.62 -3.18 7.00
N LEU A 54 -3.71 -2.51 5.85
CA LEU A 54 -2.75 -2.61 4.74
C LEU A 54 -1.34 -2.21 5.20
N TRP A 55 -1.22 -1.09 5.92
CA TRP A 55 0.03 -0.61 6.49
C TRP A 55 0.63 -1.60 7.49
N GLN A 56 -0.17 -2.20 8.35
CA GLN A 56 0.33 -3.22 9.29
C GLN A 56 0.90 -4.43 8.57
N ARG A 57 0.28 -4.89 7.47
CA ARG A 57 0.86 -5.96 6.64
C ARG A 57 2.14 -5.54 5.95
N ILE A 58 2.15 -4.38 5.27
CA ILE A 58 3.36 -3.83 4.63
C ILE A 58 4.51 -3.73 5.64
N SER A 59 4.23 -3.24 6.85
CA SER A 59 5.24 -3.08 7.91
C SER A 59 5.71 -4.39 8.53
N LEU A 60 4.94 -5.47 8.42
CA LEU A 60 5.36 -6.82 8.84
C LEU A 60 6.22 -7.52 7.78
N GLU A 61 6.07 -7.09 6.53
CA GLU A 61 6.64 -7.72 5.34
C GLU A 61 7.78 -6.93 4.67
N MET A 62 8.07 -5.72 5.15
CA MET A 62 9.21 -4.87 4.77
C MET A 62 10.32 -4.96 5.82
#